data_AF-A0A369RPD4-F1
#
_entry.id   AF-A0A369RPD4-F1
#
_cell.length_a   1.000
_cell.length_b   1.000
_cell.length_c   1.000
_cell.angle_alpha   90.00
_cell.angle_beta   90.00
_cell.angle_gamma   90.00
#
_symmetry.space_group_name_H-M   'P 1'
#
loop_
_entity.id
_entity.type
_entity.pdbx_description
1 polymer ?
#
loop_
_entity_poly.entity_id
_entity_poly.type
_entity_poly.pdbx_seq_one_letter_code
_entity_poly.pdbx_strand_id
1 'polypeptide(L)'
;MVLKFFHEQIADLLSSNSSWVNPSQNHIKAARYLFDLGWIQMQERYYIVCSCEEDYLDWPNVIDPSCSNEIFIDPDFDEACDDAICENCSRHILPNTYQKQRFHLLSIYLNIEKIIDWFETELNDSRLMWEKVEKGVYYVCNQGCTVNLIILDFCTDAIFLTIDKLRVHPTVLITLKKDIPNLLLSLYVVRMVELFCQLKTLTEIFQEAAKRGVPEVVENTSLQVLPASYISLKRVEPIVPTKLLELQVVKGMVYVNSVEVINKKAVSCLNIFRILFKQFLHDCEKELPPEKHTLLNINQLEKLLGLSLEADLEHQIRKPLNKMQRTIKTTLAERLGLSIERDDVIQTLGWQRSSHGYRINPFTLTIKK
;
A
#
# COMPACT_ATOMS: atom_id res chain seq x y z
N MET A 1 -28.27 5.81 6.02
CA MET A 1 -28.78 4.44 5.83
C MET A 1 -27.70 3.47 5.32
N VAL A 2 -26.83 3.88 4.39
CA VAL A 2 -25.73 3.04 3.83
C VAL A 2 -24.69 2.60 4.88
N LEU A 3 -24.35 3.48 5.83
CA LEU A 3 -23.36 3.22 6.89
C LEU A 3 -23.69 2.04 7.82
N LYS A 4 -24.99 1.79 8.10
CA LYS A 4 -25.40 0.68 8.99
C LYS A 4 -25.21 -0.69 8.33
N PHE A 5 -25.29 -0.76 7.00
CA PHE A 5 -25.17 -2.01 6.26
C PHE A 5 -23.74 -2.55 6.25
N PHE A 6 -22.73 -1.68 6.35
CA PHE A 6 -21.31 -2.05 6.34
C PHE A 6 -20.68 -2.07 7.74
N HIS A 7 -21.48 -2.00 8.80
CA HIS A 7 -20.97 -1.87 10.17
C HIS A 7 -19.95 -2.95 10.55
N GLU A 8 -20.22 -4.23 10.23
CA GLU A 8 -19.29 -5.31 10.54
C GLU A 8 -18.00 -5.21 9.72
N GLN A 9 -18.11 -4.89 8.43
CA GLN A 9 -16.92 -4.74 7.58
C GLN A 9 -16.07 -3.55 8.03
N ILE A 10 -16.68 -2.42 8.38
CA ILE A 10 -15.96 -1.25 8.91
C ILE A 10 -15.29 -1.60 10.24
N ALA A 11 -15.99 -2.34 11.12
CA ALA A 11 -15.42 -2.80 12.38
C ALA A 11 -14.18 -3.65 12.13
N ASP A 12 -14.24 -4.61 11.22
CA ASP A 12 -13.12 -5.49 10.88
C ASP A 12 -11.94 -4.71 10.30
N LEU A 13 -12.19 -3.74 9.40
CA LEU A 13 -11.16 -2.90 8.78
C LEU A 13 -10.47 -1.96 9.77
N LEU A 14 -11.20 -1.43 10.75
CA LEU A 14 -10.64 -0.55 11.79
C LEU A 14 -9.91 -1.34 12.90
N SER A 15 -10.26 -2.62 13.09
CA SER A 15 -9.72 -3.45 14.16
C SER A 15 -8.31 -3.96 13.90
N SER A 16 -7.93 -4.06 12.64
CA SER A 16 -6.75 -4.78 12.23
C SER A 16 -5.95 -3.94 11.23
N ASN A 17 -4.82 -3.39 11.69
CA ASN A 17 -3.77 -2.93 10.79
C ASN A 17 -3.25 -4.18 10.09
N SER A 18 -3.81 -4.49 8.91
CA SER A 18 -3.51 -5.76 8.27
C SER A 18 -3.87 -5.76 6.80
N SER A 19 -3.32 -6.77 6.14
CA SER A 19 -3.68 -7.15 4.79
C SER A 19 -4.75 -8.24 4.83
N TRP A 20 -5.75 -8.15 3.95
CA TRP A 20 -6.74 -9.19 3.73
C TRP A 20 -6.48 -9.88 2.41
N VAL A 21 -6.42 -11.21 2.44
CA VAL A 21 -6.37 -12.05 1.24
C VAL A 21 -7.80 -12.36 0.82
N ASN A 22 -8.12 -12.12 -0.45
CA ASN A 22 -9.43 -12.28 -1.08
C ASN A 22 -10.58 -11.62 -0.29
N PRO A 23 -10.52 -10.30 -0.04
CA PRO A 23 -11.59 -9.60 0.67
C PRO A 23 -12.90 -9.66 -0.14
N SER A 24 -14.03 -9.81 0.55
CA SER A 24 -15.34 -9.79 -0.10
C SER A 24 -15.63 -8.40 -0.72
N GLN A 25 -16.52 -8.35 -1.72
CA GLN A 25 -16.90 -7.07 -2.35
C GLN A 25 -17.42 -6.04 -1.33
N ASN A 26 -18.06 -6.48 -0.25
CA ASN A 26 -18.53 -5.60 0.81
C ASN A 26 -17.37 -4.98 1.60
N HIS A 27 -16.29 -5.73 1.86
CA HIS A 27 -15.08 -5.19 2.49
C HIS A 27 -14.37 -4.18 1.59
N ILE A 28 -14.28 -4.46 0.28
CA ILE A 28 -13.67 -3.52 -0.68
C ILE A 28 -14.48 -2.22 -0.74
N LYS A 29 -15.82 -2.31 -0.79
CA LYS A 29 -16.70 -1.13 -0.77
C LYS A 29 -16.58 -0.33 0.53
N ALA A 30 -16.53 -1.01 1.67
CA ALA A 30 -16.33 -0.37 2.96
C ALA A 30 -14.95 0.30 3.06
N ALA A 31 -13.89 -0.35 2.59
CA ALA A 31 -12.55 0.22 2.54
C ALA A 31 -12.50 1.47 1.66
N ARG A 32 -13.06 1.43 0.45
CA ARG A 32 -13.13 2.61 -0.44
C ARG A 32 -13.88 3.77 0.21
N TYR A 33 -14.99 3.49 0.89
CA TYR A 33 -15.71 4.51 1.63
C TYR A 33 -14.86 5.15 2.74
N LEU A 34 -14.10 4.37 3.51
CA LEU A 34 -13.18 4.90 4.52
C LEU A 34 -11.99 5.65 3.91
N PHE A 35 -11.53 5.23 2.72
CA PHE A 35 -10.46 5.88 1.96
C PHE A 35 -10.90 7.25 1.47
N ASP A 36 -12.12 7.37 0.93
CA ASP A 36 -12.70 8.65 0.47
C ASP A 36 -12.87 9.64 1.63
N LEU A 37 -13.11 9.16 2.85
CA LEU A 37 -13.12 9.97 4.07
C LEU A 37 -11.73 10.34 4.58
N GLY A 38 -10.66 9.78 4.00
CA GLY A 38 -9.28 9.99 4.41
C GLY A 38 -8.89 9.28 5.71
N TRP A 39 -9.73 8.40 6.24
CA TRP A 39 -9.47 7.64 7.46
C TRP A 39 -8.47 6.52 7.25
N ILE A 40 -8.36 6.04 6.02
CA ILE A 40 -7.42 4.99 5.66
C ILE A 40 -6.66 5.34 4.40
N GLN A 41 -5.46 4.79 4.27
CA GLN A 41 -4.81 4.55 2.99
C GLN A 41 -5.00 3.08 2.63
N MET A 42 -5.22 2.79 1.35
CA MET A 42 -5.40 1.42 0.87
C MET A 42 -4.46 1.12 -0.29
N GLN A 43 -3.99 -0.12 -0.34
CA GLN A 43 -3.21 -0.65 -1.44
C GLN A 43 -3.83 -1.97 -1.88
N GLU A 44 -4.27 -2.03 -3.14
CA GLU A 44 -4.76 -3.25 -3.79
C GLU A 44 -3.58 -3.85 -4.60
N ARG A 45 -3.23 -5.11 -4.33
CA ARG A 45 -2.24 -5.87 -5.09
C ARG A 45 -2.80 -7.25 -5.43
N TYR A 46 -2.34 -7.81 -6.55
CA TYR A 46 -2.61 -9.19 -6.89
C TYR A 46 -1.34 -10.00 -6.76
N TYR A 47 -1.46 -11.25 -6.36
CA TYR A 47 -0.33 -12.18 -6.33
C TYR A 47 -0.77 -13.58 -6.72
N ILE A 48 0.22 -14.40 -7.07
CA ILE A 48 0.07 -15.84 -7.32
C ILE A 48 0.98 -16.60 -6.36
N VAL A 49 0.58 -17.82 -6.01
CA VAL A 49 1.40 -18.72 -5.21
C VAL A 49 2.12 -19.68 -6.14
N CYS A 50 3.43 -19.88 -5.95
CA CYS A 50 4.24 -20.73 -6.84
C CYS A 50 3.66 -22.14 -7.04
N SER A 51 3.36 -22.84 -5.95
CA SER A 51 2.66 -24.13 -5.94
C SER A 51 1.39 -23.99 -5.11
N CYS A 52 0.22 -24.08 -5.76
CA CYS A 52 -1.09 -24.03 -5.12
C CYS A 52 -1.82 -25.33 -5.43
N GLU A 53 -2.41 -25.99 -4.43
CA GLU A 53 -2.97 -27.33 -4.64
C GLU A 53 -4.19 -27.31 -5.57
N GLU A 54 -4.93 -26.21 -5.55
CA GLU A 54 -6.12 -25.98 -6.37
C GLU A 54 -5.79 -25.75 -7.86
N ASP A 55 -4.54 -25.42 -8.20
CA ASP A 55 -4.08 -25.22 -9.58
C ASP A 55 -3.78 -26.56 -10.28
N TYR A 56 -4.78 -27.44 -10.41
CA TYR A 56 -4.65 -28.82 -10.94
C TYR A 56 -3.90 -28.93 -12.30
N LEU A 57 -3.95 -27.87 -13.12
CA LEU A 57 -3.28 -27.81 -14.42
C LEU A 57 -1.79 -27.44 -14.34
N ASP A 58 -1.36 -26.88 -13.22
CA ASP A 58 0.03 -26.46 -12.98
C ASP A 58 0.90 -27.64 -12.47
N TRP A 59 0.28 -28.59 -11.75
CA TRP A 59 0.94 -29.75 -11.12
C TRP A 59 1.88 -30.57 -12.00
N PRO A 60 1.59 -30.86 -13.29
CA PRO A 60 2.51 -31.62 -14.14
C PRO A 60 3.89 -30.97 -14.28
N ASN A 61 3.99 -29.67 -14.04
CA ASN A 61 5.20 -28.86 -14.21
C ASN A 61 5.75 -28.33 -12.87
N VAL A 62 5.20 -28.75 -11.74
CA VAL A 62 5.65 -28.34 -10.39
C VAL A 62 6.86 -29.19 -9.99
N ILE A 63 8.03 -28.55 -9.89
CA ILE A 63 9.29 -29.20 -9.48
C ILE A 63 9.32 -29.40 -7.97
N ASP A 64 8.91 -28.38 -7.21
CA ASP A 64 8.80 -28.42 -5.76
C ASP A 64 7.36 -28.09 -5.33
N PRO A 65 6.57 -29.12 -4.96
CA PRO A 65 5.18 -28.93 -4.56
C PRO A 65 5.02 -28.22 -3.21
N SER A 66 6.09 -28.11 -2.42
CA SER A 66 6.06 -27.43 -1.12
C SER A 66 6.32 -25.92 -1.20
N CYS A 67 6.66 -25.39 -2.38
CA CYS A 67 7.00 -23.98 -2.55
C CYS A 67 5.76 -23.07 -2.54
N SER A 68 5.49 -22.44 -1.39
CA SER A 68 4.38 -21.51 -1.17
C SER A 68 4.73 -20.03 -1.40
N ASN A 69 5.80 -19.75 -2.14
CA ASN A 69 6.26 -18.38 -2.37
C ASN A 69 5.19 -17.52 -3.06
N GLU A 70 4.90 -16.36 -2.48
CA GLU A 70 4.00 -15.34 -3.03
C GLU A 70 4.74 -14.50 -4.06
N ILE A 71 4.18 -14.40 -5.26
CA ILE A 71 4.75 -13.63 -6.37
C ILE A 71 3.75 -12.55 -6.72
N PHE A 72 4.06 -11.31 -6.36
CA PHE A 72 3.21 -10.17 -6.64
C PHE A 72 3.21 -9.84 -8.14
N ILE A 73 2.01 -9.63 -8.66
CA ILE A 73 1.76 -9.23 -10.04
C ILE A 73 1.77 -7.70 -10.07
N ASP A 74 2.73 -7.15 -10.82
CA ASP A 74 2.78 -5.71 -11.05
C ASP A 74 1.53 -5.22 -11.82
N PRO A 75 1.04 -3.98 -11.60
CA PRO A 75 -0.14 -3.46 -12.29
C PRO A 75 -0.01 -3.43 -13.83
N ASP A 76 1.22 -3.37 -14.34
CA ASP A 76 1.59 -3.38 -15.75
C ASP A 76 2.08 -4.74 -16.24
N PHE A 77 1.94 -5.81 -15.43
CA PHE A 77 2.37 -7.15 -15.79
C PHE A 77 1.58 -7.68 -16.99
N ASP A 78 2.30 -7.93 -18.09
CA ASP A 78 1.71 -8.45 -19.32
C ASP A 78 1.92 -9.96 -19.40
N GLU A 79 0.87 -10.73 -19.11
CA GLU A 79 0.89 -12.19 -19.17
C GLU A 79 1.32 -12.77 -20.55
N ALA A 80 1.18 -12.05 -21.66
CA ALA A 80 1.67 -12.56 -22.94
C ALA A 80 3.20 -12.39 -23.10
N CYS A 81 3.79 -11.43 -22.37
CA CYS A 81 5.12 -10.90 -22.65
C CYS A 81 6.10 -11.02 -21.48
N ASP A 82 5.59 -11.12 -20.26
CA ASP A 82 6.34 -11.07 -19.03
C ASP A 82 6.48 -12.47 -18.42
N ASP A 83 7.72 -12.86 -18.14
CA ASP A 83 7.99 -14.07 -17.36
C ASP A 83 7.74 -13.78 -15.88
N ALA A 84 6.99 -14.66 -15.20
CA ALA A 84 6.97 -14.74 -13.74
C ALA A 84 7.89 -15.87 -13.31
N ILE A 85 8.89 -15.57 -12.49
CA ILE A 85 9.83 -16.58 -11.96
C ILE A 85 9.67 -16.58 -10.44
N CYS A 86 9.52 -17.77 -9.87
CA CYS A 86 9.57 -17.90 -8.42
C CYS A 86 10.99 -17.66 -7.93
N GLU A 87 11.18 -16.67 -7.06
CA GLU A 87 12.50 -16.35 -6.49
C GLU A 87 13.04 -17.48 -5.60
N ASN A 88 12.15 -18.25 -4.96
CA ASN A 88 12.55 -19.30 -4.03
C ASN A 88 13.06 -20.57 -4.75
N CYS A 89 12.27 -21.12 -5.69
CA CYS A 89 12.63 -22.36 -6.39
C CYS A 89 13.14 -22.13 -7.82
N SER A 90 13.32 -20.87 -8.24
CA SER A 90 13.74 -20.47 -9.60
C SER A 90 12.85 -21.04 -10.72
N ARG A 91 11.63 -21.49 -10.39
CA ARG A 91 10.68 -22.06 -11.34
C ARG A 91 10.12 -20.93 -12.21
N HIS A 92 10.23 -21.10 -13.52
CA HIS A 92 9.45 -20.31 -14.46
C HIS A 92 7.98 -20.69 -14.35
N ILE A 93 7.14 -19.72 -14.04
CA ILE A 93 5.69 -19.86 -14.15
C ILE A 93 5.33 -19.55 -15.62
N LEU A 94 5.46 -20.56 -16.50
CA LEU A 94 5.27 -20.48 -17.96
C LEU A 94 4.22 -21.52 -18.46
N PRO A 95 3.39 -21.22 -19.48
CA PRO A 95 2.83 -19.92 -19.84
C PRO A 95 1.49 -19.69 -19.14
N ASN A 96 1.13 -18.41 -19.06
CA ASN A 96 -0.18 -17.92 -18.68
C ASN A 96 -1.32 -18.67 -19.37
N THR A 97 -1.86 -19.67 -18.68
CA THR A 97 -3.11 -20.32 -19.08
C THR A 97 -4.34 -19.48 -18.73
N TYR A 98 -4.16 -18.30 -18.12
CA TYR A 98 -5.22 -17.55 -17.41
C TYR A 98 -5.92 -18.36 -16.31
N GLN A 99 -5.35 -19.51 -15.91
CA GLN A 99 -5.99 -20.47 -14.99
C GLN A 99 -5.32 -20.56 -13.64
N LYS A 100 -4.14 -19.93 -13.47
CA LYS A 100 -3.50 -19.88 -12.16
C LYS A 100 -4.32 -18.98 -11.23
N GLN A 101 -4.64 -19.48 -10.05
CA GLN A 101 -5.44 -18.73 -9.10
C GLN A 101 -4.72 -17.45 -8.68
N ARG A 102 -5.39 -16.32 -8.88
CA ARG A 102 -4.93 -15.02 -8.41
C ARG A 102 -5.55 -14.71 -7.07
N PHE A 103 -4.72 -14.27 -6.14
CA PHE A 103 -5.13 -13.81 -4.83
C PHE A 103 -5.14 -12.29 -4.81
N HIS A 104 -6.24 -11.71 -4.36
CA HIS A 104 -6.39 -10.28 -4.18
C HIS A 104 -5.97 -9.90 -2.77
N LEU A 105 -4.87 -9.16 -2.63
CA LEU A 105 -4.42 -8.62 -1.36
C LEU A 105 -4.88 -7.16 -1.22
N LEU A 106 -5.67 -6.88 -0.18
CA LEU A 106 -6.01 -5.52 0.22
C LEU A 106 -5.24 -5.19 1.49
N SER A 107 -4.31 -4.24 1.42
CA SER A 107 -3.59 -3.72 2.59
C SER A 107 -4.15 -2.36 2.99
N ILE A 108 -4.37 -2.15 4.29
CA ILE A 108 -4.90 -0.90 4.81
C ILE A 108 -4.02 -0.33 5.91
N TYR A 109 -3.87 0.98 5.89
CA TYR A 109 -3.15 1.75 6.89
C TYR A 109 -4.05 2.84 7.46
N LEU A 110 -4.25 2.83 8.77
CA LEU A 110 -5.12 3.81 9.44
C LEU A 110 -4.45 5.19 9.53
N ASN A 111 -5.18 6.21 9.11
CA ASN A 111 -4.82 7.60 9.33
C ASN A 111 -5.37 8.09 10.67
N ILE A 112 -4.60 7.82 11.72
CA ILE A 112 -4.96 8.15 13.11
C ILE A 112 -5.34 9.62 13.31
N GLU A 113 -4.65 10.54 12.62
CA GLU A 113 -4.89 11.98 12.77
C GLU A 113 -6.29 12.34 12.27
N LYS A 114 -6.68 11.85 11.09
CA LYS A 114 -8.01 12.08 10.54
C LYS A 114 -9.13 11.47 11.37
N ILE A 115 -8.89 10.31 11.99
CA ILE A 115 -9.86 9.68 12.87
C ILE A 115 -10.05 10.51 14.15
N ILE A 116 -8.95 11.05 14.72
CA ILE A 116 -9.01 11.96 15.87
C ILE A 116 -9.74 13.25 15.50
N ASP A 117 -9.41 13.87 14.37
CA ASP A 117 -10.06 15.10 13.89
C ASP A 117 -11.58 14.91 13.76
N TRP A 118 -12.00 13.78 13.20
CA TRP A 118 -13.42 13.43 13.13
C TRP A 118 -14.06 13.31 14.51
N PHE A 119 -13.41 12.59 15.44
CA PHE A 119 -13.96 12.38 16.78
C PHE A 119 -14.10 13.71 17.56
N GLU A 120 -13.13 14.60 17.44
CA GLU A 120 -13.18 15.94 18.03
C GLU A 120 -14.27 16.80 17.38
N THR A 121 -14.53 16.62 16.09
CA THR A 121 -15.67 17.26 15.40
C THR A 121 -17.01 16.76 15.95
N GLU A 122 -17.17 15.45 16.14
CA GLU A 122 -18.37 14.88 16.76
C GLU A 122 -18.58 15.39 18.19
N LEU A 123 -17.51 15.54 18.98
CA LEU A 123 -17.58 16.14 20.32
C LEU A 123 -18.09 17.58 20.27
N ASN A 124 -17.59 18.40 19.33
CA ASN A 124 -18.08 19.77 19.13
C ASN A 124 -19.57 19.80 18.75
N ASP A 125 -20.01 18.91 17.87
CA ASP A 125 -21.39 18.83 17.41
C ASP A 125 -22.36 18.33 18.50
N SER A 126 -21.85 17.54 19.46
CA SER A 126 -22.64 16.97 20.56
C SER A 126 -23.17 18.00 21.58
N ARG A 127 -22.70 19.26 21.53
CA ARG A 127 -22.99 20.34 22.50
C ARG A 127 -22.57 20.02 23.94
N LEU A 128 -21.73 19.01 24.13
CA LEU A 128 -21.10 18.72 25.43
C LEU A 128 -19.88 19.63 25.61
N MET A 129 -19.64 20.09 26.84
CA MET A 129 -18.39 20.80 27.15
C MET A 129 -17.28 19.76 27.26
N TRP A 130 -16.18 19.94 26.55
CA TRP A 130 -15.09 18.97 26.60
C TRP A 130 -13.72 19.64 26.61
N GLU A 131 -12.75 18.96 27.20
CA GLU A 131 -11.35 19.36 27.25
C GLU A 131 -10.47 18.18 26.84
N LYS A 132 -9.51 18.45 25.95
CA LYS A 132 -8.47 17.48 25.57
C LYS A 132 -7.36 17.50 26.60
N VAL A 133 -7.10 16.36 27.22
CA VAL A 133 -6.07 16.23 28.26
C VAL A 133 -4.78 15.70 27.67
N GLU A 134 -4.90 14.68 26.81
CA GLU A 134 -3.80 14.03 26.11
C GLU A 134 -4.32 13.46 24.79
N LYS A 135 -3.44 13.04 23.89
CA LYS A 135 -3.86 12.34 22.66
C LYS A 135 -4.71 11.12 22.99
N GLY A 136 -5.97 11.14 22.53
CA GLY A 136 -6.95 10.08 22.79
C GLY A 136 -7.62 10.12 24.17
N VAL A 137 -7.39 11.15 25.00
CA VAL A 137 -8.00 11.28 26.34
C VAL A 137 -8.74 12.61 26.45
N TYR A 138 -10.03 12.53 26.76
CA TYR A 138 -10.92 13.68 26.83
C TYR A 138 -11.72 13.68 28.14
N TYR A 139 -11.85 14.85 28.76
CA TYR A 139 -12.80 15.08 29.83
C TYR A 139 -14.04 15.74 29.25
N VAL A 140 -15.19 15.11 29.44
CA VAL A 140 -16.48 15.60 28.94
C VAL A 140 -17.36 15.94 30.14
N CYS A 141 -17.93 17.13 30.13
CA CYS A 141 -18.70 17.70 31.22
C CYS A 141 -20.10 18.08 30.74
N ASN A 142 -21.12 17.67 31.50
CA ASN A 142 -22.49 18.12 31.28
C ASN A 142 -23.28 18.11 32.60
N GLN A 143 -24.04 19.17 32.87
CA GLN A 143 -24.90 19.31 34.06
C GLN A 143 -24.22 18.96 35.40
N GLY A 144 -22.93 19.28 35.54
CA GLY A 144 -22.15 19.02 36.77
C GLY A 144 -21.60 17.60 36.90
N CYS A 145 -21.79 16.73 35.91
CA CYS A 145 -21.15 15.43 35.83
C CYS A 145 -19.96 15.49 34.85
N THR A 146 -18.83 14.94 35.25
CA THR A 146 -17.63 14.78 34.41
C THR A 146 -17.45 13.30 34.08
N VAL A 147 -17.28 12.98 32.80
CA VAL A 147 -17.02 11.63 32.29
C VAL A 147 -15.71 11.66 31.51
N ASN A 148 -14.83 10.69 31.78
CA ASN A 148 -13.59 10.50 31.04
C ASN A 148 -13.87 9.64 29.80
N LEU A 149 -13.53 10.13 28.61
CA LEU A 149 -13.53 9.34 27.38
C LEU A 149 -12.08 9.04 26.99
N ILE A 150 -11.73 7.75 26.89
CA ILE A 150 -10.39 7.31 26.53
C ILE A 150 -10.45 6.44 25.28
N ILE A 151 -9.85 6.90 24.19
CA ILE A 151 -9.66 6.11 22.96
C ILE A 151 -8.41 5.26 23.13
N LEU A 152 -8.61 3.97 23.38
CA LEU A 152 -7.59 3.01 23.78
C LEU A 152 -6.40 2.95 22.81
N ASP A 153 -6.70 2.87 21.51
CA ASP A 153 -5.68 2.73 20.46
C ASP A 153 -4.83 3.99 20.26
N PHE A 154 -5.28 5.14 20.78
CA PHE A 154 -4.59 6.42 20.62
C PHE A 154 -3.98 6.96 21.92
N CYS A 155 -4.30 6.34 23.05
CA CYS A 155 -3.76 6.70 24.36
C CYS A 155 -2.27 6.36 24.43
N THR A 156 -1.41 7.37 24.35
CA THR A 156 0.04 7.20 24.37
C THR A 156 0.63 7.08 25.77
N ASP A 157 -0.02 7.69 26.76
CA ASP A 157 0.43 7.65 28.15
C ASP A 157 -0.38 6.64 28.98
N ALA A 158 0.31 5.61 29.47
CA ALA A 158 -0.28 4.56 30.28
C ALA A 158 -0.77 5.05 31.66
N ILE A 159 -0.35 6.24 32.12
CA ILE A 159 -0.81 6.81 33.40
C ILE A 159 -2.33 6.98 33.41
N PHE A 160 -2.95 7.37 32.29
CA PHE A 160 -4.41 7.53 32.19
C PHE A 160 -5.19 6.23 32.28
N LEU A 161 -4.53 5.08 32.11
CA LEU A 161 -5.10 3.74 32.20
C LEU A 161 -4.84 3.08 33.56
N THR A 162 -4.29 3.81 34.53
CA THR A 162 -4.13 3.32 35.91
C THR A 162 -5.48 3.27 36.64
N ILE A 163 -5.64 2.28 37.52
CA ILE A 163 -6.88 2.10 38.30
C ILE A 163 -7.25 3.38 39.05
N ASP A 164 -6.27 4.06 39.65
CA ASP A 164 -6.51 5.29 40.40
C ASP A 164 -7.11 6.39 39.53
N LYS A 165 -6.63 6.56 38.28
CA LYS A 165 -7.14 7.56 37.34
C LYS A 165 -8.52 7.19 36.79
N LEU A 166 -8.74 5.92 36.47
CA LEU A 166 -10.01 5.42 35.95
C LEU A 166 -11.14 5.48 37.01
N ARG A 167 -10.79 5.58 38.30
CA ARG A 167 -11.74 5.66 39.42
C ARG A 167 -12.08 7.07 39.89
N VAL A 168 -11.46 8.11 39.33
CA VAL A 168 -11.77 9.50 39.73
C VAL A 168 -13.15 9.93 39.22
N HIS A 169 -13.47 9.54 37.99
CA HIS A 169 -14.73 9.87 37.31
C HIS A 169 -15.25 8.64 36.55
N PRO A 170 -16.56 8.58 36.24
CA PRO A 170 -17.07 7.61 35.28
C PRO A 170 -16.24 7.62 34.01
N THR A 171 -15.79 6.45 33.56
CA THR A 171 -14.87 6.34 32.42
C THR A 171 -15.44 5.43 31.35
N VAL A 172 -15.36 5.89 30.10
CA VAL A 172 -15.69 5.12 28.89
C VAL A 172 -14.42 4.84 28.12
N LEU A 173 -14.21 3.57 27.80
CA LEU A 173 -13.15 3.15 26.87
C LEU A 173 -13.74 3.05 25.46
N ILE A 174 -13.14 3.75 24.51
CA ILE A 174 -13.46 3.67 23.09
C ILE A 174 -12.36 2.88 22.40
N THR A 175 -12.73 1.81 21.70
CA THR A 175 -11.77 0.94 21.00
C THR A 175 -12.05 0.89 19.50
N LEU A 176 -11.01 0.86 18.68
CA LEU A 176 -11.12 0.52 17.26
C LEU A 176 -11.16 -1.00 17.05
N LYS A 177 -10.60 -1.78 17.99
CA LYS A 177 -10.51 -3.24 17.94
C LYS A 177 -11.84 -3.93 18.25
N LYS A 178 -12.09 -5.02 17.54
CA LYS A 178 -13.22 -5.95 17.74
C LYS A 178 -13.13 -6.68 19.06
N ASP A 179 -11.92 -7.14 19.40
CA ASP A 179 -11.65 -7.85 20.65
C ASP A 179 -11.26 -6.85 21.75
N ILE A 180 -12.00 -6.91 22.86
CA ILE A 180 -11.72 -6.11 24.04
C ILE A 180 -10.77 -6.93 24.92
N PRO A 181 -9.64 -6.36 25.37
CA PRO A 181 -8.77 -7.06 26.32
C PRO A 181 -9.53 -7.41 27.60
N ASN A 182 -9.12 -8.48 28.29
CA ASN A 182 -9.67 -8.77 29.61
C ASN A 182 -9.25 -7.65 30.57
N LEU A 183 -10.18 -6.74 30.85
CA LEU A 183 -9.98 -5.60 31.74
C LEU A 183 -10.17 -6.05 33.19
N LEU A 184 -9.28 -5.59 34.07
CA LEU A 184 -9.38 -5.81 35.53
C LEU A 184 -10.50 -4.99 36.20
N LEU A 185 -11.11 -4.06 35.45
CA LEU A 185 -12.21 -3.20 35.89
C LEU A 185 -13.43 -3.42 34.99
N SER A 186 -14.62 -3.36 35.58
CA SER A 186 -15.88 -3.34 34.82
C SER A 186 -16.08 -1.95 34.18
N LEU A 187 -15.38 -1.71 33.08
CA LEU A 187 -15.43 -0.45 32.35
C LEU A 187 -16.53 -0.48 31.29
N TYR A 188 -17.16 0.67 31.06
CA TYR A 188 -18.05 0.81 29.91
C TYR A 188 -17.21 0.93 28.65
N VAL A 189 -17.22 -0.12 27.82
CA VAL A 189 -16.49 -0.15 26.55
C VAL A 189 -17.45 0.09 25.39
N VAL A 190 -17.06 0.97 24.47
CA VAL A 190 -17.78 1.25 23.23
C VAL A 190 -16.83 1.11 22.06
N ARG A 191 -17.30 0.50 20.97
CA ARG A 191 -16.48 0.44 19.75
C ARG A 191 -16.66 1.73 18.96
N MET A 192 -15.57 2.28 18.44
CA MET A 192 -15.60 3.52 17.65
C MET A 192 -16.52 3.41 16.42
N VAL A 193 -16.63 2.21 15.84
CA VAL A 193 -17.57 1.94 14.74
C VAL A 193 -19.04 2.17 15.13
N GLU A 194 -19.41 2.00 16.40
CA GLU A 194 -20.79 2.24 16.86
C GLU A 194 -21.14 3.72 16.81
N LEU A 195 -20.16 4.59 17.08
CA LEU A 195 -20.29 6.03 16.92
C LEU A 195 -20.32 6.42 15.45
N PHE A 196 -19.35 5.91 14.68
CA PHE A 196 -19.22 6.23 13.26
C PHE A 196 -20.43 5.81 12.42
N CYS A 197 -20.98 4.62 12.68
CA CYS A 197 -22.18 4.13 12.01
C CYS A 197 -23.48 4.71 12.60
N GLN A 198 -23.40 5.65 13.54
CA GLN A 198 -24.54 6.28 14.22
C GLN A 198 -25.49 5.25 14.85
N LEU A 199 -24.92 4.20 15.44
CA LEU A 199 -25.66 3.23 16.25
C LEU A 199 -25.83 3.71 17.69
N LYS A 200 -24.87 4.51 18.18
CA LYS A 200 -24.93 5.25 19.43
C LYS A 200 -24.47 6.68 19.19
N THR A 201 -25.00 7.62 19.95
CA THR A 201 -24.52 9.01 19.98
C THR A 201 -23.60 9.25 21.17
N LEU A 202 -22.73 10.26 21.10
CA LEU A 202 -21.88 10.64 22.23
C LEU A 202 -22.70 11.02 23.47
N THR A 203 -23.87 11.64 23.28
CA THR A 203 -24.79 11.98 24.37
C THR A 203 -25.36 10.75 25.07
N GLU A 204 -25.75 9.71 24.31
CA GLU A 204 -26.21 8.44 24.88
C GLU A 204 -25.09 7.74 25.66
N ILE A 205 -23.87 7.72 25.11
CA ILE A 205 -22.70 7.14 25.78
C ILE A 205 -22.41 7.89 27.09
N PHE A 206 -22.44 9.22 27.06
CA PHE A 206 -22.23 10.06 28.23
C PHE A 206 -23.27 9.78 29.33
N GLN A 207 -24.56 9.76 28.96
CA GLN A 207 -25.64 9.51 29.92
C GLN A 207 -25.56 8.10 30.53
N GLU A 208 -25.22 7.10 29.72
CA GLU A 208 -25.03 5.73 30.18
C GLU A 208 -23.82 5.62 31.11
N ALA A 209 -22.71 6.28 30.79
CA ALA A 209 -21.53 6.34 31.66
C ALA A 209 -21.85 7.02 33.00
N ALA A 210 -22.56 8.15 32.97
CA ALA A 210 -22.99 8.86 34.17
C ALA A 210 -23.90 8.00 35.06
N LYS A 211 -24.79 7.19 34.46
CA LYS A 211 -25.66 6.25 35.19
C LYS A 211 -24.88 5.08 35.80
N ARG A 212 -23.90 4.53 35.09
CA ARG A 212 -23.05 3.44 35.58
C ARG A 212 -22.11 3.88 36.71
N GLY A 213 -21.77 5.16 36.75
CA GLY A 213 -20.93 5.71 37.80
C GLY A 213 -19.47 5.27 37.66
N VAL A 214 -18.75 5.29 38.79
CA VAL A 214 -17.32 4.97 38.83
C VAL A 214 -17.12 3.45 38.71
N PRO A 215 -16.11 2.97 37.96
CA PRO A 215 -15.87 1.54 37.76
C PRO A 215 -15.62 0.80 39.09
N GLU A 216 -16.32 -0.30 39.30
CA GLU A 216 -16.10 -1.19 40.45
C GLU A 216 -14.91 -2.13 40.20
N VAL A 217 -14.12 -2.38 41.25
CA VAL A 217 -12.92 -3.23 41.20
C VAL A 217 -13.33 -4.69 41.32
N VAL A 218 -12.89 -5.52 40.37
CA VAL A 218 -12.85 -6.99 40.57
C VAL A 218 -11.58 -7.27 41.39
N GLU A 219 -11.69 -7.93 42.54
CA GLU A 219 -10.73 -7.91 43.66
C GLU A 219 -9.20 -7.86 43.33
N ASN A 220 -8.51 -6.97 44.06
CA ASN A 220 -7.08 -6.92 44.43
C ASN A 220 -5.99 -7.24 43.38
N THR A 221 -5.53 -6.23 42.63
CA THR A 221 -4.09 -5.96 42.42
C THR A 221 -3.87 -4.61 41.71
N SER A 222 -2.95 -3.78 42.23
CA SER A 222 -2.46 -2.59 41.52
C SER A 222 -1.53 -3.02 40.38
N LEU A 223 -2.13 -3.40 39.25
CA LEU A 223 -1.46 -3.71 38.00
C LEU A 223 -1.96 -2.73 36.93
N GLN A 224 -1.09 -2.35 35.99
CA GLN A 224 -1.54 -1.65 34.79
C GLN A 224 -2.64 -2.49 34.14
N VAL A 225 -3.75 -1.83 33.77
CA VAL A 225 -4.97 -2.51 33.29
C VAL A 225 -4.76 -3.21 31.94
N LEU A 226 -3.66 -2.89 31.22
CA LEU A 226 -3.28 -3.53 29.97
C LEU A 226 -1.85 -4.10 30.05
N PRO A 227 -1.59 -5.28 29.46
CA PRO A 227 -0.23 -5.75 29.27
C PRO A 227 0.57 -4.82 28.33
N ALA A 228 1.86 -4.62 28.63
CA ALA A 228 2.78 -3.72 27.91
C ALA A 228 2.92 -3.99 26.40
N SER A 229 2.46 -5.13 25.90
CA SER A 229 2.44 -5.50 24.48
C SER A 229 1.42 -4.74 23.63
N TYR A 230 0.56 -3.90 24.22
CA TYR A 230 -0.51 -3.19 23.51
C TYR A 230 -0.14 -1.79 23.00
N ILE A 231 1.00 -1.22 23.42
CA ILE A 231 1.44 0.10 22.98
C ILE A 231 2.16 -0.06 21.63
N SER A 232 1.48 0.27 20.53
CA SER A 232 2.08 0.26 19.19
C SER A 232 3.03 1.44 19.00
N LEU A 233 4.33 1.19 19.11
CA LEU A 233 5.38 2.14 18.71
C LEU A 233 5.40 2.24 17.16
N LYS A 234 4.82 3.31 16.61
CA LYS A 234 4.88 3.61 15.17
C LYS A 234 6.34 3.65 14.68
N ARG A 235 6.69 2.79 13.73
CA ARG A 235 7.88 2.99 12.87
C ARG A 235 7.52 4.00 11.78
N VAL A 236 8.31 5.07 11.68
CA VAL A 236 8.24 6.04 10.59
C VAL A 236 9.10 5.49 9.45
N GLU A 237 8.49 5.25 8.29
CA GLU A 237 9.24 4.91 7.08
C GLU A 237 9.89 6.18 6.50
N PRO A 238 11.17 6.12 6.07
CA PRO A 238 11.87 7.28 5.56
C PRO A 238 11.40 7.65 4.14
N ILE A 239 11.21 8.95 3.92
CA ILE A 239 10.93 9.54 2.62
C ILE A 239 12.21 9.44 1.77
N VAL A 240 12.17 8.63 0.70
CA VAL A 240 13.29 8.50 -0.25
C VAL A 240 13.27 9.69 -1.21
N PRO A 241 14.37 10.46 -1.34
CA PRO A 241 14.44 11.57 -2.28
C PRO A 241 14.51 11.07 -3.73
N THR A 242 13.67 11.60 -4.60
CA THR A 242 13.71 11.41 -6.05
C THR A 242 15.00 12.02 -6.58
N LYS A 243 15.99 11.20 -6.93
CA LYS A 243 17.28 11.67 -7.50
C LYS A 243 17.34 11.37 -8.99
N LEU A 244 17.77 12.37 -9.76
CA LEU A 244 18.03 12.28 -11.20
C LEU A 244 19.11 11.21 -11.48
N LEU A 245 18.87 10.38 -12.48
CA LEU A 245 19.73 9.31 -12.96
C LEU A 245 20.65 9.82 -14.09
N GLU A 246 21.96 9.65 -13.97
CA GLU A 246 22.94 10.04 -14.99
C GLU A 246 23.15 8.91 -15.99
N LEU A 247 22.75 9.09 -17.25
CA LEU A 247 22.94 8.14 -18.33
C LEU A 247 24.27 8.38 -19.05
N GLN A 248 25.06 7.31 -19.25
CA GLN A 248 26.33 7.33 -19.98
C GLN A 248 26.44 6.12 -20.92
N VAL A 249 26.82 6.32 -22.17
CA VAL A 249 27.05 5.23 -23.14
C VAL A 249 28.53 5.17 -23.51
N VAL A 250 29.23 4.11 -23.08
CA VAL A 250 30.69 3.95 -23.29
C VAL A 250 30.99 2.66 -24.03
N LYS A 251 31.67 2.73 -25.18
CA LYS A 251 32.14 1.56 -25.97
C LYS A 251 31.07 0.49 -26.24
N GLY A 252 29.80 0.91 -26.39
CA GLY A 252 28.67 0.03 -26.65
C GLY A 252 28.05 -0.64 -25.43
N MET A 253 28.39 -0.18 -24.22
CA MET A 253 27.74 -0.52 -22.96
C MET A 253 26.98 0.70 -22.43
N VAL A 254 25.88 0.46 -21.72
CA VAL A 254 25.01 1.51 -21.15
C VAL A 254 25.17 1.51 -19.64
N TYR A 255 25.48 2.69 -19.11
CA TYR A 255 25.65 2.94 -17.68
C TYR A 255 24.62 3.93 -17.19
N VAL A 256 24.07 3.70 -16.01
CA VAL A 256 23.24 4.66 -15.28
C VAL A 256 23.87 4.87 -13.90
N ASN A 257 24.20 6.11 -13.52
CA ASN A 257 24.94 6.43 -12.29
C ASN A 257 26.21 5.59 -12.11
N SER A 258 26.97 5.38 -13.19
CA SER A 258 28.18 4.53 -13.24
C SER A 258 27.95 3.02 -13.03
N VAL A 259 26.69 2.56 -13.02
CA VAL A 259 26.32 1.13 -12.96
C VAL A 259 26.03 0.62 -14.37
N GLU A 260 26.68 -0.46 -14.80
CA GLU A 260 26.41 -1.11 -16.08
C GLU A 260 25.03 -1.77 -16.04
N VAL A 261 24.12 -1.31 -16.91
CA VAL A 261 22.75 -1.82 -16.97
C VAL A 261 22.45 -2.62 -18.24
N ILE A 262 23.22 -2.44 -19.31
CA ILE A 262 23.12 -3.25 -20.53
C ILE A 262 24.52 -3.65 -21.01
N ASN A 263 24.75 -4.96 -21.03
CA ASN A 263 26.02 -5.56 -21.45
C ASN A 263 26.13 -5.67 -22.98
N LYS A 264 27.36 -5.56 -23.49
CA LYS A 264 27.77 -5.80 -24.89
C LYS A 264 27.24 -7.12 -25.50
N LYS A 265 27.00 -8.16 -24.70
CA LYS A 265 26.48 -9.47 -25.16
C LYS A 265 24.99 -9.42 -25.53
N ALA A 266 24.22 -8.46 -25.04
CA ALA A 266 22.78 -8.32 -25.30
C ALA A 266 22.52 -7.48 -26.56
N VAL A 267 22.91 -8.01 -27.74
CA VAL A 267 22.92 -7.27 -29.01
C VAL A 267 21.54 -6.72 -29.39
N SER A 268 20.47 -7.51 -29.22
CA SER A 268 19.10 -7.06 -29.52
C SER A 268 18.67 -5.90 -28.61
N CYS A 269 18.87 -6.02 -27.29
CA CYS A 269 18.57 -4.96 -26.33
C CYS A 269 19.36 -3.67 -26.61
N LEU A 270 20.65 -3.80 -26.96
CA LEU A 270 21.49 -2.65 -27.32
C LEU A 270 21.03 -1.93 -28.59
N ASN A 271 20.57 -2.68 -29.60
CA ASN A 271 20.09 -2.08 -30.84
C ASN A 271 18.81 -1.29 -30.60
N ILE A 272 17.87 -1.85 -29.84
CA ILE A 272 16.63 -1.16 -29.45
C ILE A 272 16.96 0.08 -28.60
N PHE A 273 17.81 -0.08 -27.57
CA PHE A 273 18.22 1.04 -26.71
C PHE A 273 18.88 2.16 -27.51
N ARG A 274 19.75 1.85 -28.47
CA ARG A 274 20.40 2.83 -29.34
C ARG A 274 19.40 3.62 -30.18
N ILE A 275 18.34 2.99 -30.66
CA ILE A 275 17.29 3.67 -31.42
C ILE A 275 16.55 4.65 -30.50
N LEU A 276 16.11 4.21 -29.32
CA LEU A 276 15.44 5.06 -28.34
C LEU A 276 16.35 6.22 -27.89
N PHE A 277 17.63 5.94 -27.65
CA PHE A 277 18.62 6.94 -27.23
C PHE A 277 18.94 7.95 -28.33
N LYS A 278 19.06 7.53 -29.59
CA LYS A 278 19.21 8.47 -30.73
C LYS A 278 18.02 9.41 -30.85
N GLN A 279 16.80 8.90 -30.69
CA GLN A 279 15.60 9.71 -30.72
C GLN A 279 15.58 10.71 -29.56
N PHE A 280 15.94 10.26 -28.35
CA PHE A 280 16.06 11.12 -27.17
C PHE A 280 17.09 12.24 -27.35
N LEU A 281 18.27 11.93 -27.88
CA LEU A 281 19.29 12.94 -28.19
C LEU A 281 18.80 13.96 -29.22
N HIS A 282 18.15 13.49 -30.28
CA HIS A 282 17.58 14.36 -31.29
C HIS A 282 16.49 15.28 -30.73
N ASP A 283 15.68 14.81 -29.77
CA ASP A 283 14.65 15.62 -29.12
C ASP A 283 15.24 16.63 -28.13
N CYS A 284 16.35 16.28 -27.46
CA CYS A 284 17.15 17.21 -26.66
C CYS A 284 17.83 18.28 -27.54
N GLU A 285 18.40 17.92 -28.69
CA GLU A 285 19.01 18.85 -29.66
C GLU A 285 17.99 19.84 -30.23
N LYS A 286 16.72 19.43 -30.33
CA LYS A 286 15.60 20.28 -30.73
C LYS A 286 14.99 21.10 -29.59
N GLU A 287 15.58 21.03 -28.39
CA GLU A 287 15.10 21.72 -27.18
C GLU A 287 13.61 21.43 -26.88
N LEU A 288 13.15 20.22 -27.19
CA LEU A 288 11.77 19.84 -26.90
C LEU A 288 11.59 19.67 -25.38
N PRO A 289 10.47 20.17 -24.81
CA PRO A 289 10.18 19.94 -23.41
C PRO A 289 9.91 18.45 -23.14
N PRO A 290 10.24 17.91 -21.95
CA PRO A 290 10.11 16.49 -21.60
C PRO A 290 8.76 15.85 -21.96
N GLU A 291 7.66 16.59 -21.85
CA GLU A 291 6.31 16.12 -22.18
C GLU A 291 6.15 15.83 -23.68
N LYS A 292 6.90 16.53 -24.54
CA LYS A 292 6.82 16.44 -26.01
C LYS A 292 7.89 15.56 -26.63
N HIS A 293 8.72 14.88 -25.84
CA HIS A 293 9.69 13.91 -26.36
C HIS A 293 8.97 12.76 -27.07
N THR A 294 9.47 12.41 -28.26
CA THR A 294 8.83 11.53 -29.23
C THR A 294 8.75 10.10 -28.71
N LEU A 295 7.58 9.50 -28.80
CA LEU A 295 7.36 8.08 -28.53
C LEU A 295 7.57 7.25 -29.79
N LEU A 296 8.30 6.15 -29.67
CA LEU A 296 8.46 5.17 -30.74
C LEU A 296 7.58 3.95 -30.47
N ASN A 297 6.62 3.68 -31.35
CA ASN A 297 5.80 2.47 -31.28
C ASN A 297 6.54 1.26 -31.87
N ILE A 298 6.00 0.06 -31.64
CA ILE A 298 6.65 -1.19 -32.06
C ILE A 298 6.86 -1.26 -33.57
N ASN A 299 5.89 -0.79 -34.37
CA ASN A 299 6.00 -0.78 -35.83
C ASN A 299 7.06 0.23 -36.34
N GLN A 300 7.31 1.32 -35.60
CA GLN A 300 8.40 2.24 -35.89
C GLN A 300 9.74 1.62 -35.51
N LEU A 301 9.82 0.93 -34.37
CA LEU A 301 11.01 0.20 -33.94
C LEU A 301 11.36 -0.93 -34.92
N GLU A 302 10.37 -1.67 -35.41
CA GLU A 302 10.53 -2.69 -36.46
C GLU A 302 11.23 -2.14 -37.69
N LYS A 303 10.72 -1.02 -38.22
CA LYS A 303 11.28 -0.34 -39.40
C LYS A 303 12.70 0.14 -39.15
N LEU A 304 12.97 0.69 -37.97
CA LEU A 304 14.30 1.22 -37.61
C LEU A 304 15.33 0.12 -37.32
N LEU A 305 14.86 -1.07 -36.90
CA LEU A 305 15.68 -2.26 -36.71
C LEU A 305 15.93 -3.04 -38.00
N GLY A 306 15.15 -2.78 -39.05
CA GLY A 306 15.25 -3.48 -40.34
C GLY A 306 14.81 -4.94 -40.24
N LEU A 307 13.80 -5.24 -39.42
CA LEU A 307 13.25 -6.59 -39.29
C LEU A 307 12.42 -6.97 -40.53
N SER A 308 12.26 -8.26 -40.77
CA SER A 308 11.38 -8.76 -41.84
C SER A 308 9.91 -8.49 -41.51
N LEU A 309 9.07 -8.30 -42.53
CA LEU A 309 7.62 -8.06 -42.37
C LEU A 309 6.85 -9.19 -41.67
N GLU A 310 7.46 -10.38 -41.58
CA GLU A 310 6.93 -11.56 -40.87
C GLU A 310 7.58 -11.75 -39.49
N ALA A 311 8.38 -10.79 -39.03
CA ALA A 311 9.03 -10.89 -37.74
C ALA A 311 8.00 -10.84 -36.61
N ASP A 312 8.15 -11.75 -35.66
CA ASP A 312 7.41 -11.72 -34.40
C ASP A 312 7.88 -10.51 -33.56
N LEU A 313 7.17 -9.39 -33.69
CA LEU A 313 7.50 -8.14 -33.02
C LEU A 313 7.40 -8.25 -31.50
N GLU A 314 6.58 -9.16 -30.98
CA GLU A 314 6.48 -9.41 -29.55
C GLU A 314 7.78 -10.00 -29.03
N HIS A 315 8.28 -11.04 -29.68
CA HIS A 315 9.52 -11.70 -29.28
C HIS A 315 10.78 -10.90 -29.63
N GLN A 316 10.77 -10.11 -30.70
CA GLN A 316 11.96 -9.40 -31.19
C GLN A 316 12.10 -7.97 -30.65
N ILE A 317 11.00 -7.34 -30.20
CA ILE A 317 11.00 -5.95 -29.72
C ILE A 317 10.43 -5.85 -28.31
N ARG A 318 9.19 -6.32 -28.07
CA ARG A 318 8.51 -6.12 -26.77
C ARG A 318 9.18 -6.89 -25.64
N LYS A 319 9.43 -8.20 -25.80
CA LYS A 319 10.10 -9.02 -24.76
C LYS A 319 11.49 -8.50 -24.40
N PRO A 320 12.37 -8.15 -25.37
CA PRO A 320 13.64 -7.51 -25.07
C PRO A 320 13.52 -6.17 -24.32
N LEU A 321 12.53 -5.33 -24.65
CA LEU A 321 12.27 -4.06 -23.96
C LEU A 321 11.86 -4.28 -22.51
N ASN A 322 10.88 -5.14 -22.27
CA ASN A 322 10.39 -5.46 -20.92
C ASN A 322 11.51 -6.06 -20.06
N LYS A 323 12.27 -7.00 -20.63
CA LYS A 323 13.43 -7.59 -19.96
C LYS A 323 14.49 -6.55 -19.61
N MET A 324 14.72 -5.59 -20.50
CA MET A 324 15.69 -4.51 -20.29
C MET A 324 15.24 -3.58 -19.17
N GLN A 325 13.98 -3.12 -19.17
CA GLN A 325 13.42 -2.29 -18.10
C GLN A 325 13.55 -2.97 -16.72
N ARG A 326 13.18 -4.25 -16.62
CA ARG A 326 13.32 -5.03 -15.38
C ARG A 326 14.76 -5.16 -14.94
N THR A 327 15.65 -5.53 -15.87
CA THR A 327 17.08 -5.68 -15.57
C THR A 327 17.68 -4.37 -15.08
N ILE A 328 17.33 -3.25 -15.72
CA ILE A 328 17.75 -1.91 -15.30
C ILE A 328 17.24 -1.60 -13.88
N LYS A 329 15.94 -1.81 -13.62
CA LYS A 329 15.30 -1.58 -12.31
C LYS A 329 16.03 -2.34 -11.21
N THR A 330 16.13 -3.67 -11.33
CA THR A 330 16.74 -4.54 -10.33
C THR A 330 18.21 -4.17 -10.10
N THR A 331 18.99 -4.01 -11.18
CA THR A 331 20.43 -3.70 -11.09
C THR A 331 20.67 -2.36 -10.40
N LEU A 332 19.86 -1.34 -10.68
CA LEU A 332 20.01 -0.03 -10.06
C LEU A 332 19.52 0.00 -8.62
N ALA A 333 18.40 -0.65 -8.31
CA ALA A 333 17.89 -0.76 -6.95
C ALA A 333 18.90 -1.47 -6.03
N GLU A 334 19.46 -2.60 -6.47
CA GLU A 334 20.45 -3.36 -5.71
C GLU A 334 21.75 -2.57 -5.48
N ARG A 335 22.27 -1.90 -6.52
CA ARG A 335 23.58 -1.24 -6.43
C ARG A 335 23.55 0.17 -5.85
N LEU A 336 22.43 0.87 -5.97
CA LEU A 336 22.29 2.25 -5.49
C LEU A 336 21.49 2.34 -4.19
N GLY A 337 20.77 1.29 -3.79
CA GLY A 337 19.89 1.31 -2.62
C GLY A 337 18.73 2.32 -2.77
N LEU A 338 18.32 2.58 -4.02
CA LEU A 338 17.27 3.55 -4.35
C LEU A 338 15.98 2.84 -4.75
N SER A 339 14.85 3.48 -4.48
CA SER A 339 13.55 3.05 -5.03
C SER A 339 13.51 3.42 -6.51
N ILE A 340 13.94 2.51 -7.37
CA ILE A 340 13.92 2.66 -8.82
C ILE A 340 12.67 1.98 -9.37
N GLU A 341 11.91 2.70 -10.19
CA GLU A 341 10.74 2.19 -10.91
C GLU A 341 11.09 1.69 -12.31
N ARG A 342 10.22 0.85 -12.88
CA ARG A 342 10.44 0.21 -14.20
C ARG A 342 10.59 1.24 -15.32
N ASP A 343 9.85 2.35 -15.23
CA ASP A 343 9.82 3.41 -16.22
C ASP A 343 10.89 4.50 -16.01
N ASP A 344 11.71 4.42 -14.96
CA ASP A 344 12.68 5.48 -14.60
C ASP A 344 13.81 5.64 -15.63
N VAL A 345 14.02 4.67 -16.52
CA VAL A 345 15.07 4.77 -17.55
C VAL A 345 14.47 4.68 -18.95
N ILE A 346 13.61 3.69 -19.19
CA ILE A 346 12.87 3.55 -20.44
C ILE A 346 11.40 3.62 -20.05
N GLN A 347 10.72 4.67 -20.47
CA GLN A 347 9.31 4.90 -20.17
C GLN A 347 8.41 4.25 -21.22
N THR A 348 7.42 3.50 -20.77
CA THR A 348 6.30 3.04 -21.59
C THR A 348 5.10 3.98 -21.40
N LEU A 349 4.53 4.54 -22.48
CA LEU A 349 3.31 5.35 -22.40
C LEU A 349 2.17 4.70 -23.20
N GLY A 350 0.96 4.73 -22.60
CA GLY A 350 -0.30 4.58 -23.34
C GLY A 350 -0.89 3.18 -23.47
N TRP A 351 -1.12 2.45 -22.37
CA TRP A 351 -2.04 1.30 -22.42
C TRP A 351 -3.52 1.75 -22.53
N GLN A 352 -3.86 2.96 -22.05
CA GLN A 352 -5.26 3.47 -22.00
C GLN A 352 -5.61 4.56 -23.03
N ARG A 353 -4.69 4.99 -23.91
CA ARG A 353 -4.95 6.02 -24.93
C ARG A 353 -4.26 5.68 -26.25
N SER A 354 -4.79 6.24 -27.35
CA SER A 354 -4.47 5.99 -28.77
C SER A 354 -3.02 6.22 -29.23
N SER A 355 -2.06 6.49 -28.32
CA SER A 355 -0.64 6.70 -28.62
C SER A 355 0.22 5.79 -27.73
N HIS A 356 0.40 4.54 -28.16
CA HIS A 356 1.26 3.55 -27.50
C HIS A 356 2.70 3.65 -27.99
N GLY A 357 3.69 3.70 -27.09
CA GLY A 357 5.10 3.66 -27.47
C GLY A 357 6.09 3.73 -26.32
N TYR A 358 7.36 3.63 -26.68
CA TYR A 358 8.52 3.61 -25.79
C TYR A 358 9.40 4.83 -26.03
N ARG A 359 10.01 5.35 -24.98
CA ARG A 359 11.06 6.38 -25.06
C ARG A 359 12.03 6.27 -23.89
N ILE A 360 13.20 6.89 -23.99
CA ILE A 360 14.04 7.16 -22.82
C ILE A 360 13.31 8.18 -21.94
N ASN A 361 13.25 7.96 -20.62
CA ASN A 361 12.49 8.82 -19.73
C ASN A 361 13.17 10.19 -19.54
N PRO A 362 12.56 11.30 -20.01
CA PRO A 362 13.18 12.62 -19.94
C PRO A 362 13.06 13.30 -18.56
N PHE A 363 12.22 12.77 -17.66
CA PHE A 363 11.96 13.37 -16.34
C PHE A 363 12.95 12.91 -15.28
N THR A 364 13.46 11.69 -15.44
CA THR A 364 14.31 11.01 -14.47
C THR A 364 15.76 10.93 -14.91
N LEU A 365 16.06 11.08 -16.21
CA LEU A 365 17.40 10.94 -16.75
C LEU A 365 18.04 12.28 -17.15
N THR A 366 19.34 12.36 -16.91
CA THR A 366 20.22 13.41 -17.43
C THR A 366 21.40 12.78 -18.17
N ILE A 367 21.92 13.46 -19.19
CA ILE A 367 23.06 12.96 -19.97
C ILE A 367 24.35 13.45 -19.33
N LYS A 368 25.22 12.52 -18.96
CA LYS A 368 26.60 12.83 -18.59
C LYS A 368 27.46 12.90 -19.86
N LYS A 369 28.01 14.08 -20.15
CA LYS A 369 28.93 14.30 -21.29
C LYS A 369 30.24 13.53 -21.12
#